data_AF-A0A357TPE8-F1
#
_entry.id   AF-A0A357TPE8-F1
#
_cell.length_a   1.000
_cell.length_b   1.000
_cell.length_c   1.000
_cell.angle_alpha   90.00
_cell.angle_beta   90.00
_cell.angle_gamma   90.00
#
_symmetry.space_group_name_H-M   'P 1'
#
loop_
_entity.id
_entity.type
_entity.pdbx_description
1 polymer ?
#
loop_
_entity_poly.entity_id
_entity_poly.type
_entity_poly.pdbx_seq_one_letter_code
_entity_poly.pdbx_strand_id
1 'polypeptide(L)'
;MMKNTMLEMSRYAALARQAMAEGIVLLKNEAVLPLVSGGRAALFGYAQFHYYQSGTGSGGLVNIAHVPNLPEVLGGPDGYQLDAEVQARYAAWLAEHPYEMGTGWAQEPWFQPEMPLDEDFVRAAAQRAETAFIVIGRTAGEDQDNSNTPGSFLLTEGEENMLALVCRHFKKSVVLLNVGNIIDMQWVMRYNPGAVAYIWQGGQEGCRGVLDVLNGTVNPCGKLPDTIACTPADYPAADHYGADDRNIYAEDIYVGYRYFETFAPEKVLYPFGFGLSYTKFEVRLLSADETADGITAFAAVQNTGSCPGKEVVQLYCTAPQGRLGKPSKVLCAFAKTRTLAHGESQTLTLKAPWRNFTSYDDSGVTGHKSAFVLEAGEYRFSLGTDVRSAEEAFTVTLPLMVVEQLESAAAPAVAFERLRP
;
A
#
# COMPACT_ATOMS: atom_id res chain seq x y z
N MET A 1 37.65 21.17 6.05
CA MET A 1 37.02 20.73 4.78
C MET A 1 35.62 21.31 4.73
N MET A 2 35.33 22.17 3.75
CA MET A 2 33.95 22.60 3.51
C MET A 2 33.17 21.38 2.99
N LYS A 3 32.05 21.02 3.63
CA LYS A 3 31.12 20.03 3.10
C LYS A 3 30.64 20.55 1.74
N ASN A 4 30.87 19.79 0.68
CA ASN A 4 30.31 20.09 -0.63
C ASN A 4 28.78 19.95 -0.52
N THR A 5 28.06 21.07 -0.63
CA THR A 5 26.59 21.16 -0.51
C THR A 5 25.88 21.19 -1.85
N MET A 6 26.59 20.93 -2.97
CA MET A 6 25.96 20.89 -4.29
C MET A 6 25.02 19.68 -4.42
N LEU A 7 23.81 19.93 -4.93
CA LEU A 7 22.84 18.91 -5.27
C LEU A 7 23.30 18.15 -6.52
N GLU A 8 23.60 16.87 -6.35
CA GLU A 8 23.87 15.95 -7.46
C GLU A 8 22.55 15.34 -7.94
N MET A 9 22.02 15.84 -9.06
CA MET A 9 20.73 15.39 -9.61
C MET A 9 20.67 13.88 -9.88
N SER A 10 21.80 13.26 -10.25
CA SER A 10 21.88 11.81 -10.44
C SER A 10 21.67 11.03 -9.13
N ARG A 11 22.20 11.52 -8.01
CA ARG A 11 21.98 10.93 -6.68
C ARG A 11 20.55 11.16 -6.20
N TYR A 12 19.96 12.31 -6.52
CA TYR A 12 18.56 12.56 -6.21
C TYR A 12 17.65 11.61 -6.99
N ALA A 13 17.82 11.50 -8.31
CA ALA A 13 17.06 10.56 -9.13
C ALA A 13 17.23 9.11 -8.64
N ALA A 14 18.45 8.68 -8.33
CA ALA A 14 18.70 7.34 -7.77
C ALA A 14 17.97 7.11 -6.43
N LEU A 15 17.93 8.12 -5.55
CA LEU A 15 17.21 8.03 -4.28
C LEU A 15 15.68 7.98 -4.48
N ALA A 16 15.14 8.77 -5.43
CA ALA A 16 13.72 8.73 -5.78
C ALA A 16 13.32 7.38 -6.39
N ARG A 17 14.14 6.84 -7.29
CA ARG A 17 13.98 5.49 -7.86
C ARG A 17 14.00 4.41 -6.78
N GLN A 18 14.92 4.50 -5.82
CA GLN A 18 14.96 3.59 -4.67
C GLN A 18 13.71 3.71 -3.81
N ALA A 19 13.27 4.93 -3.49
CA ALA A 19 12.06 5.16 -2.70
C ALA A 19 10.81 4.57 -3.39
N MET A 20 10.71 4.73 -4.72
CA MET A 20 9.67 4.09 -5.52
C MET A 20 9.73 2.56 -5.39
N ALA A 21 10.87 1.94 -5.70
CA ALA A 21 11.01 0.48 -5.67
C ALA A 21 10.71 -0.11 -4.28
N GLU A 22 11.10 0.58 -3.21
CA GLU A 22 10.82 0.17 -1.83
C GLU A 22 9.39 0.42 -1.36
N GLY A 23 8.62 1.25 -2.09
CA GLY A 23 7.21 1.53 -1.86
C GLY A 23 6.25 0.58 -2.60
N ILE A 24 6.72 -0.14 -3.62
CA ILE A 24 5.90 -1.13 -4.35
C ILE A 24 5.44 -2.23 -3.39
N VAL A 25 4.13 -2.45 -3.35
CA VAL A 25 3.51 -3.48 -2.51
C VAL A 25 3.06 -4.64 -3.40
N LEU A 26 3.78 -5.75 -3.32
CA LEU A 26 3.42 -7.00 -4.00
C LEU A 26 2.35 -7.72 -3.18
N LEU A 27 1.14 -7.89 -3.74
CA LEU A 27 0.01 -8.51 -3.04
C LEU A 27 -0.18 -9.99 -3.38
N LYS A 28 0.20 -10.38 -4.60
CA LYS A 28 0.10 -11.74 -5.09
C LYS A 28 1.28 -12.06 -5.99
N ASN A 29 1.83 -13.27 -5.89
CA ASN A 29 2.84 -13.78 -6.81
C ASN A 29 2.88 -15.32 -6.80
N GLU A 30 2.33 -15.97 -7.83
CA GLU A 30 2.36 -17.42 -8.05
C GLU A 30 3.64 -17.84 -8.80
N ALA A 31 4.80 -17.41 -8.28
CA ALA A 31 6.12 -17.61 -8.88
C ALA A 31 6.26 -17.07 -10.32
N VAL A 32 5.58 -15.96 -10.62
CA VAL A 32 5.71 -15.24 -11.91
C VAL A 32 6.83 -14.22 -11.87
N LEU A 33 6.91 -13.43 -10.80
CA LEU A 33 7.96 -12.43 -10.57
C LEU A 33 9.06 -12.98 -9.66
N PRO A 34 10.32 -12.51 -9.80
CA PRO A 34 10.80 -11.57 -10.83
C PRO A 34 10.97 -12.23 -12.20
N LEU A 35 11.03 -11.41 -13.25
CA LEU A 35 11.19 -11.84 -14.64
C LEU A 35 12.58 -11.52 -15.15
N VAL A 36 13.17 -12.43 -15.93
CA VAL A 36 14.47 -12.23 -16.55
C VAL A 36 14.39 -11.15 -17.63
N SER A 37 15.31 -10.19 -17.61
CA SER A 37 15.45 -9.18 -18.66
C SER A 37 15.66 -9.82 -20.04
N GLY A 38 15.14 -9.19 -21.08
CA GLY A 38 15.13 -9.70 -22.46
C GLY A 38 14.04 -10.74 -22.75
N GLY A 39 13.25 -11.17 -21.75
CA GLY A 39 12.07 -12.01 -21.96
C GLY A 39 11.02 -11.34 -22.85
N ARG A 40 10.22 -12.14 -23.56
CA ARG A 40 9.16 -11.64 -24.44
C ARG A 40 7.90 -11.30 -23.63
N ALA A 41 7.44 -10.07 -23.72
CA ALA A 41 6.31 -9.57 -22.95
C ALA A 41 5.31 -8.80 -23.82
N ALA A 42 4.03 -8.90 -23.51
CA ALA A 42 2.98 -8.05 -24.05
C ALA A 42 2.52 -7.09 -22.94
N LEU A 43 2.46 -5.79 -23.23
CA LEU A 43 2.05 -4.76 -22.26
C LEU A 43 0.68 -4.22 -22.68
N PHE A 44 -0.31 -4.45 -21.83
CA PHE A 44 -1.70 -4.05 -22.01
C PHE A 44 -2.08 -2.96 -21.00
N GLY A 45 -3.11 -2.19 -21.35
CA GLY A 45 -3.64 -1.10 -20.55
C GLY A 45 -3.28 0.26 -21.14
N TYR A 46 -4.25 1.16 -21.24
CA TYR A 46 -4.08 2.53 -21.69
C TYR A 46 -2.98 3.26 -20.90
N ALA A 47 -3.04 3.10 -19.58
CA ALA A 47 -2.18 3.77 -18.61
C ALA A 47 -0.68 3.48 -18.79
N GLN A 48 -0.31 2.47 -19.60
CA GLN A 48 1.09 2.22 -19.91
C GLN A 48 1.77 3.41 -20.60
N PHE A 49 1.06 4.13 -21.48
CA PHE A 49 1.58 5.28 -22.24
C PHE A 49 1.45 6.60 -21.46
N HIS A 50 0.47 6.67 -20.57
CA HIS A 50 0.16 7.83 -19.74
C HIS A 50 0.28 7.46 -18.27
N TYR A 51 1.52 7.18 -17.84
CA TYR A 51 1.82 6.84 -16.46
C TYR A 51 1.40 7.97 -15.51
N TYR A 52 0.53 7.65 -14.55
CA TYR A 52 0.18 8.56 -13.47
C TYR A 52 1.37 8.69 -12.51
N GLN A 53 2.09 9.80 -12.64
CA GLN A 53 3.23 10.12 -11.79
C GLN A 53 2.82 10.73 -10.44
N SER A 54 1.61 11.28 -10.34
CA SER A 54 1.05 11.94 -9.16
C SER A 54 -0.48 11.98 -9.24
N GLY A 55 -1.10 12.47 -8.16
CA GLY A 55 -2.48 12.96 -8.17
C GLY A 55 -2.63 14.23 -9.00
N THR A 56 -3.86 14.71 -9.13
CA THR A 56 -4.19 16.01 -9.73
C THR A 56 -4.17 17.13 -8.68
N GLY A 57 -4.29 18.39 -9.10
CA GLY A 57 -4.31 19.54 -8.19
C GLY A 57 -2.93 20.03 -7.78
N SER A 58 -2.83 20.75 -6.67
CA SER A 58 -1.62 21.44 -6.20
C SER A 58 -0.41 20.50 -6.08
N GLY A 59 -0.63 19.25 -5.66
CA GLY A 59 0.42 18.22 -5.55
C GLY A 59 0.89 17.61 -6.88
N GLY A 60 0.15 17.81 -7.97
CA GLY A 60 0.44 17.27 -9.30
C GLY A 60 1.03 18.27 -10.31
N LEU A 61 1.13 19.54 -9.95
CA LEU A 61 1.57 20.63 -10.86
C LEU A 61 3.09 20.84 -10.88
N VAL A 62 3.88 19.79 -10.62
CA VAL A 62 5.34 19.85 -10.70
C VAL A 62 5.75 19.79 -12.17
N ASN A 63 6.24 20.91 -12.69
CA ASN A 63 6.73 21.00 -14.07
C ASN A 63 8.02 20.21 -14.24
N ILE A 64 8.07 19.38 -15.28
CA ILE A 64 9.14 18.44 -15.54
C ILE A 64 9.41 18.36 -17.04
N ALA A 65 10.64 18.03 -17.40
CA ALA A 65 11.02 17.94 -18.82
C ALA A 65 10.48 16.67 -19.48
N HIS A 66 10.48 15.54 -18.75
CA HIS A 66 10.05 14.24 -19.25
C HIS A 66 9.71 13.30 -18.10
N VAL A 67 8.61 12.56 -18.21
CA VAL A 67 8.35 11.34 -17.43
C VAL A 67 8.41 10.17 -18.38
N PRO A 68 9.36 9.24 -18.19
CA PRO A 68 9.34 7.98 -18.89
C PRO A 68 8.05 7.22 -18.57
N ASN A 69 7.34 6.80 -19.62
CA ASN A 69 6.21 5.89 -19.50
C ASN A 69 6.69 4.42 -19.39
N LEU A 70 5.76 3.49 -19.22
CA LEU A 70 6.12 2.08 -19.03
C LEU A 70 6.75 1.45 -20.29
N PRO A 71 6.23 1.61 -21.52
CA PRO A 71 6.89 1.12 -22.73
C PRO A 71 8.34 1.60 -22.90
N GLU A 72 8.62 2.89 -22.63
CA GLU A 72 9.97 3.45 -22.73
C GLU A 72 10.96 2.77 -21.77
N VAL A 73 10.52 2.47 -20.54
CA VAL A 73 11.39 1.89 -19.52
C VAL A 73 11.44 0.37 -19.63
N LEU A 74 10.29 -0.28 -19.69
CA LEU A 74 10.18 -1.74 -19.77
C LEU A 74 10.62 -2.27 -21.13
N GLY A 75 10.60 -1.48 -22.20
CA GLY A 75 11.16 -1.84 -23.51
C GLY A 75 12.64 -1.46 -23.67
N GLY A 76 13.25 -0.84 -22.65
CA GLY A 76 14.64 -0.42 -22.66
C GLY A 76 15.65 -1.58 -22.51
N PRO A 77 16.96 -1.28 -22.51
CA PRO A 77 18.03 -2.28 -22.50
C PRO A 77 17.96 -3.30 -21.34
N ASP A 78 17.52 -2.85 -20.16
CA ASP A 78 17.42 -3.68 -18.95
C ASP A 78 16.02 -4.30 -18.76
N GLY A 79 15.12 -4.05 -19.72
CA GLY A 79 13.73 -4.44 -19.71
C GLY A 79 13.45 -5.74 -20.47
N TYR A 80 12.40 -5.73 -21.27
CA TYR A 80 11.79 -6.88 -21.94
C TYR A 80 11.62 -6.60 -23.43
N GLN A 81 11.56 -7.67 -24.22
CA GLN A 81 11.18 -7.58 -25.63
C GLN A 81 9.67 -7.42 -25.71
N LEU A 82 9.20 -6.17 -25.83
CA LEU A 82 7.77 -5.86 -25.92
C LEU A 82 7.19 -6.31 -27.28
N ASP A 83 6.00 -6.91 -27.25
CA ASP A 83 5.28 -7.36 -28.45
C ASP A 83 4.92 -6.17 -29.34
N ALA A 84 5.57 -6.08 -30.50
CA ALA A 84 5.47 -4.92 -31.40
C ALA A 84 4.06 -4.72 -31.96
N GLU A 85 3.30 -5.80 -32.18
CA GLU A 85 1.91 -5.71 -32.65
C GLU A 85 0.99 -5.14 -31.57
N VAL A 86 1.16 -5.54 -30.30
CA VAL A 86 0.45 -4.94 -29.18
C VAL A 86 0.77 -3.45 -29.06
N GLN A 87 2.05 -3.08 -29.10
CA GLN A 87 2.47 -1.67 -29.02
C GLN A 87 1.93 -0.84 -30.18
N ALA A 88 1.99 -1.36 -31.41
CA ALA A 88 1.46 -0.67 -32.59
C ALA A 88 -0.06 -0.49 -32.53
N ARG A 89 -0.79 -1.48 -32.01
CA ARG A 89 -2.26 -1.40 -31.88
C ARG A 89 -2.68 -0.32 -30.90
N TYR A 90 -2.07 -0.26 -29.72
CA TYR A 90 -2.33 0.81 -28.76
C TYR A 90 -1.92 2.17 -29.32
N ALA A 91 -0.75 2.30 -29.95
CA ALA A 91 -0.31 3.56 -30.55
C ALA A 91 -1.30 4.08 -31.61
N ALA A 92 -1.83 3.20 -32.47
CA ALA A 92 -2.85 3.56 -33.45
C ALA A 92 -4.15 4.01 -32.78
N TRP A 93 -4.57 3.33 -31.71
CA TRP A 93 -5.78 3.68 -30.98
C TRP A 93 -5.64 5.01 -30.23
N LEU A 94 -4.49 5.27 -29.59
CA LEU A 94 -4.18 6.53 -28.89
C LEU A 94 -4.15 7.74 -29.83
N ALA A 95 -3.79 7.56 -31.10
CA ALA A 95 -3.84 8.62 -32.09
C ALA A 95 -5.28 9.12 -32.33
N GLU A 96 -6.27 8.26 -32.13
CA GLU A 96 -7.71 8.58 -32.24
C GLU A 96 -8.35 8.88 -30.88
N HIS A 97 -7.72 8.45 -29.78
CA HIS A 97 -8.21 8.57 -28.40
C HIS A 97 -7.11 9.20 -27.52
N PRO A 98 -6.78 10.49 -27.75
CA PRO A 98 -5.75 11.18 -26.98
C PRO A 98 -6.16 11.32 -25.53
N TYR A 99 -5.19 11.55 -24.65
CA TYR A 99 -5.44 11.76 -23.23
C TYR A 99 -6.40 12.93 -22.98
N GLU A 100 -7.44 12.66 -22.21
CA GLU A 100 -8.41 13.66 -21.78
C GLU A 100 -7.89 14.36 -20.53
N MET A 101 -7.43 15.60 -20.68
CA MET A 101 -6.94 16.43 -19.57
C MET A 101 -8.07 17.15 -18.80
N GLY A 102 -9.30 17.10 -19.31
CA GLY A 102 -10.37 17.96 -18.83
C GLY A 102 -10.13 19.45 -19.11
N THR A 103 -11.03 20.30 -18.61
CA THR A 103 -10.95 21.77 -18.80
C THR A 103 -10.98 22.50 -17.47
N GLY A 104 -9.80 22.76 -16.90
CA GLY A 104 -9.64 23.56 -15.69
C GLY A 104 -9.42 22.74 -14.42
N TRP A 105 -9.66 23.38 -13.27
CA TRP A 105 -9.40 22.79 -11.96
C TRP A 105 -10.35 21.63 -11.64
N ALA A 106 -9.80 20.52 -11.16
CA ALA A 106 -10.56 19.32 -10.81
C ALA A 106 -11.51 18.86 -11.93
N GLN A 107 -11.11 18.99 -13.20
CA GLN A 107 -11.88 18.51 -14.36
C GLN A 107 -11.15 17.41 -15.14
N GLU A 108 -9.89 17.12 -14.79
CA GLU A 108 -9.17 15.97 -15.33
C GLU A 108 -9.87 14.68 -14.86
N PRO A 109 -10.32 13.80 -15.77
CA PRO A 109 -10.94 12.55 -15.39
C PRO A 109 -9.94 11.64 -14.68
N TRP A 110 -10.42 10.96 -13.65
CA TRP A 110 -9.59 10.14 -12.77
C TRP A 110 -9.22 8.75 -13.33
N PHE A 111 -9.68 8.48 -14.54
CA PHE A 111 -9.27 7.36 -15.37
C PHE A 111 -9.40 7.77 -16.84
N GLN A 112 -8.82 6.98 -17.73
CA GLN A 112 -8.97 7.14 -19.18
C GLN A 112 -9.68 5.89 -19.73
N PRO A 113 -10.52 6.02 -20.78
CA PRO A 113 -11.16 4.87 -21.40
C PRO A 113 -10.13 3.85 -21.88
N GLU A 114 -10.37 2.57 -21.57
CA GLU A 114 -9.49 1.49 -22.01
C GLU A 114 -9.74 1.13 -23.48
N MET A 115 -8.69 0.72 -24.20
CA MET A 115 -8.80 0.22 -25.57
C MET A 115 -9.57 -1.11 -25.56
N PRO A 116 -10.69 -1.24 -26.32
CA PRO A 116 -11.38 -2.51 -26.45
C PRO A 116 -10.46 -3.59 -27.05
N LEU A 117 -10.36 -4.72 -26.36
CA LEU A 117 -9.60 -5.89 -26.82
C LEU A 117 -10.54 -6.98 -27.30
N ASP A 118 -10.22 -7.57 -28.45
CA ASP A 118 -10.85 -8.79 -28.93
C ASP A 118 -10.02 -10.03 -28.59
N GLU A 119 -10.69 -11.18 -28.49
CA GLU A 119 -10.07 -12.43 -28.03
C GLU A 119 -9.02 -12.96 -29.00
N ASP A 120 -9.22 -12.79 -30.32
CA ASP A 120 -8.29 -13.29 -31.34
C ASP A 120 -6.95 -12.56 -31.26
N PHE A 121 -6.99 -11.24 -31.06
CA PHE A 121 -5.81 -10.42 -30.85
C PHE A 121 -5.03 -10.81 -29.59
N VAL A 122 -5.71 -10.95 -28.45
CA VAL A 122 -5.05 -11.34 -27.18
C VAL A 122 -4.49 -12.76 -27.28
N ARG A 123 -5.20 -13.69 -27.90
CA ARG A 123 -4.73 -15.06 -28.14
C ARG A 123 -3.49 -15.09 -29.05
N ALA A 124 -3.46 -14.26 -30.10
CA ALA A 124 -2.30 -14.14 -30.97
C ALA A 124 -1.09 -13.54 -30.22
N ALA A 125 -1.29 -12.52 -29.40
CA ALA A 125 -0.25 -11.95 -28.54
C ALA A 125 0.35 -13.01 -27.59
N ALA A 126 -0.48 -13.90 -27.04
CA ALA A 126 -0.03 -15.00 -26.17
C ALA A 126 0.84 -16.05 -26.88
N GLN A 127 0.86 -16.09 -28.23
CA GLN A 127 1.79 -16.92 -28.99
C GLN A 127 3.16 -16.23 -29.20
N ARG A 128 3.18 -14.89 -29.17
CA ARG A 128 4.39 -14.08 -29.42
C ARG A 128 5.10 -13.66 -28.13
N ALA A 129 4.35 -13.47 -27.05
CA ALA A 129 4.85 -13.10 -25.73
C ALA A 129 4.57 -14.18 -24.69
N GLU A 130 5.51 -14.35 -23.76
CA GLU A 130 5.37 -15.32 -22.67
C GLU A 130 4.67 -14.73 -21.45
N THR A 131 4.93 -13.44 -21.20
CA THR A 131 4.38 -12.69 -20.07
C THR A 131 3.45 -11.61 -20.58
N ALA A 132 2.34 -11.38 -19.88
CA ALA A 132 1.52 -10.19 -20.06
C ALA A 132 1.62 -9.29 -18.84
N PHE A 133 1.94 -8.02 -19.06
CA PHE A 133 1.76 -6.95 -18.09
C PHE A 133 0.43 -6.26 -18.37
N ILE A 134 -0.36 -6.00 -17.33
CA ILE A 134 -1.65 -5.31 -17.41
C ILE A 134 -1.57 -4.10 -16.49
N VAL A 135 -1.75 -2.90 -17.02
CA VAL A 135 -1.66 -1.66 -16.25
C VAL A 135 -3.07 -1.10 -16.03
N ILE A 136 -3.48 -0.97 -14.77
CA ILE A 136 -4.71 -0.28 -14.39
C ILE A 136 -4.33 1.08 -13.82
N GLY A 137 -4.85 2.15 -14.41
CA GLY A 137 -4.53 3.52 -14.05
C GLY A 137 -5.67 4.22 -13.32
N ARG A 138 -5.37 4.86 -12.19
CA ARG A 138 -6.27 5.81 -11.53
C ARG A 138 -5.48 7.01 -11.03
N THR A 139 -6.09 8.18 -11.11
CA THR A 139 -5.65 9.35 -10.36
C THR A 139 -6.76 9.85 -9.42
N ALA A 140 -6.42 10.81 -8.58
CA ALA A 140 -7.33 11.48 -7.67
C ALA A 140 -6.73 12.84 -7.32
N GLY A 141 -7.53 13.74 -6.75
CA GLY A 141 -7.02 15.03 -6.30
C GLY A 141 -8.07 15.85 -5.57
N GLU A 142 -7.78 17.14 -5.44
CA GLU A 142 -8.56 18.08 -4.64
C GLU A 142 -9.97 18.33 -5.17
N ASP A 143 -10.88 18.73 -4.27
CA ASP A 143 -12.26 19.15 -4.52
C ASP A 143 -13.21 18.10 -5.11
N GLN A 144 -12.79 16.84 -5.16
CA GLN A 144 -13.62 15.69 -5.48
C GLN A 144 -13.25 14.51 -4.59
N ASP A 145 -14.17 13.58 -4.41
CA ASP A 145 -13.95 12.31 -3.72
C ASP A 145 -14.12 11.13 -4.70
N ASN A 146 -13.43 10.02 -4.42
CA ASN A 146 -13.64 8.80 -5.19
C ASN A 146 -15.03 8.24 -4.89
N SER A 147 -15.64 7.60 -5.88
CA SER A 147 -16.96 6.99 -5.75
C SER A 147 -16.91 5.49 -5.99
N ASN A 148 -17.89 4.77 -5.42
CA ASN A 148 -18.04 3.33 -5.63
C ASN A 148 -18.67 3.02 -7.00
N THR A 149 -18.02 3.48 -8.08
CA THR A 149 -18.51 3.36 -9.46
C THR A 149 -17.40 2.90 -10.42
N PRO A 150 -17.76 2.31 -11.58
CA PRO A 150 -16.80 1.94 -12.62
C PRO A 150 -15.98 3.15 -13.08
N GLY A 151 -14.64 3.01 -13.10
CA GLY A 151 -13.70 4.08 -13.45
C GLY A 151 -13.20 4.89 -12.26
N SER A 152 -13.74 4.68 -11.06
CA SER A 152 -13.20 5.22 -9.81
C SER A 152 -12.72 4.06 -8.93
N PHE A 153 -13.45 3.72 -7.87
CA PHE A 153 -13.10 2.57 -7.02
C PHE A 153 -13.26 1.23 -7.76
N LEU A 154 -14.23 1.10 -8.66
CA LEU A 154 -14.46 -0.14 -9.42
C LEU A 154 -13.73 -0.09 -10.77
N LEU A 155 -13.44 -1.27 -11.32
CA LEU A 155 -12.98 -1.42 -12.69
C LEU A 155 -14.09 -0.99 -13.68
N THR A 156 -13.68 -0.43 -14.82
CA THR A 156 -14.56 -0.20 -15.97
C THR A 156 -14.84 -1.50 -16.70
N GLU A 157 -15.88 -1.53 -17.54
CA GLU A 157 -16.18 -2.69 -18.39
C GLU A 157 -15.01 -3.05 -19.33
N GLY A 158 -14.31 -2.04 -19.86
CA GLY A 158 -13.13 -2.24 -20.71
C GLY A 158 -11.97 -2.92 -19.98
N GLU A 159 -11.72 -2.51 -18.73
CA GLU A 159 -10.69 -3.11 -17.87
C GLU A 159 -11.07 -4.53 -17.43
N GLU A 160 -12.33 -4.76 -17.08
CA GLU A 160 -12.84 -6.10 -16.76
C GLU A 160 -12.68 -7.05 -17.97
N ASN A 161 -12.99 -6.58 -19.18
CA ASN A 161 -12.78 -7.34 -20.42
C ASN A 161 -11.29 -7.61 -20.69
N MET A 162 -10.42 -6.61 -20.51
CA MET A 162 -8.98 -6.77 -20.65
C MET A 162 -8.43 -7.82 -19.69
N LEU A 163 -8.76 -7.73 -18.40
CA LEU A 163 -8.36 -8.72 -17.40
C LEU A 163 -8.88 -10.11 -17.75
N ALA A 164 -10.16 -10.23 -18.13
CA ALA A 164 -10.78 -11.49 -18.52
C ALA A 164 -10.04 -12.18 -19.67
N LEU A 165 -9.71 -11.44 -20.74
CA LEU A 165 -9.06 -11.99 -21.91
C LEU A 165 -7.58 -12.28 -21.65
N VAL A 166 -6.85 -11.33 -21.06
CA VAL A 166 -5.41 -11.47 -20.87
C VAL A 166 -5.11 -12.57 -19.85
N CYS A 167 -5.79 -12.61 -18.70
CA CYS A 167 -5.58 -13.68 -17.71
C CYS A 167 -6.02 -15.07 -18.21
N ARG A 168 -6.97 -15.15 -19.14
CA ARG A 168 -7.37 -16.42 -19.77
C ARG A 168 -6.27 -16.98 -20.68
N HIS A 169 -5.64 -16.13 -21.49
CA HIS A 169 -4.69 -16.57 -22.53
C HIS A 169 -3.23 -16.57 -22.08
N PHE A 170 -2.86 -15.73 -21.10
CA PHE A 170 -1.51 -15.66 -20.55
C PHE A 170 -1.41 -16.32 -19.16
N LYS A 171 -0.61 -17.39 -19.08
CA LYS A 171 -0.30 -18.03 -17.79
C LYS A 171 0.52 -17.13 -16.86
N LYS A 172 1.38 -16.26 -17.42
CA LYS A 172 2.17 -15.27 -16.69
C LYS A 172 1.55 -13.88 -16.87
N SER A 173 0.41 -13.65 -16.23
CA SER A 173 -0.23 -12.34 -16.17
C SER A 173 0.19 -11.58 -14.91
N VAL A 174 0.69 -10.35 -15.08
CA VAL A 174 1.17 -9.47 -14.01
C VAL A 174 0.38 -8.18 -14.07
N VAL A 175 -0.41 -7.90 -13.02
CA VAL A 175 -1.21 -6.67 -12.93
C VAL A 175 -0.46 -5.63 -12.11
N LEU A 176 -0.30 -4.44 -12.69
CA LEU A 176 0.35 -3.28 -12.11
C LEU A 176 -0.69 -2.20 -11.87
N LEU A 177 -0.95 -1.87 -10.60
CA LEU A 177 -1.91 -0.84 -10.21
C LEU A 177 -1.17 0.49 -10.08
N ASN A 178 -1.24 1.31 -11.14
CA ASN A 178 -0.75 2.68 -11.17
C ASN A 178 -1.87 3.60 -10.67
N VAL A 179 -2.09 3.57 -9.36
CA VAL A 179 -3.24 4.19 -8.70
C VAL A 179 -2.78 5.05 -7.52
N GLY A 180 -3.47 6.16 -7.27
CA GLY A 180 -3.16 7.06 -6.13
C GLY A 180 -3.67 6.55 -4.77
N ASN A 181 -4.68 5.70 -4.77
CA ASN A 181 -5.36 5.17 -3.59
C ASN A 181 -5.80 3.71 -3.81
N ILE A 182 -6.27 3.07 -2.74
CA ILE A 182 -6.86 1.73 -2.80
C ILE A 182 -8.11 1.74 -3.72
N ILE A 183 -8.25 0.69 -4.52
CA ILE A 183 -9.43 0.40 -5.36
C ILE A 183 -10.01 -0.98 -5.02
N ASP A 184 -11.12 -1.37 -5.64
CA ASP A 184 -11.64 -2.74 -5.53
C ASP A 184 -10.54 -3.74 -5.85
N MET A 185 -10.48 -4.83 -5.07
CA MET A 185 -9.55 -5.92 -5.27
C MET A 185 -10.25 -7.28 -5.40
N GLN A 186 -11.59 -7.32 -5.39
CA GLN A 186 -12.34 -8.58 -5.55
C GLN A 186 -12.11 -9.21 -6.93
N TRP A 187 -11.76 -8.41 -7.94
CA TRP A 187 -11.40 -8.89 -9.28
C TRP A 187 -10.19 -9.84 -9.28
N VAL A 188 -9.30 -9.77 -8.28
CA VAL A 188 -8.17 -10.70 -8.17
C VAL A 188 -8.67 -12.14 -8.05
N MET A 189 -9.74 -12.37 -7.29
CA MET A 189 -10.37 -13.69 -7.18
C MET A 189 -11.14 -14.07 -8.45
N ARG A 190 -11.72 -13.09 -9.16
CA ARG A 190 -12.48 -13.32 -10.39
C ARG A 190 -11.59 -13.76 -11.56
N TYR A 191 -10.44 -13.11 -11.76
CA TYR A 191 -9.57 -13.33 -12.92
C TYR A 191 -8.28 -14.08 -12.62
N ASN A 192 -7.92 -14.20 -11.35
CA ASN A 192 -6.78 -14.97 -10.86
C ASN A 192 -5.46 -14.67 -11.60
N PRO A 193 -5.00 -13.41 -11.70
CA PRO A 193 -3.72 -13.09 -12.31
C PRO A 193 -2.56 -13.77 -11.56
N GLY A 194 -1.46 -14.04 -12.27
CA GLY A 194 -0.29 -14.68 -11.68
C GLY A 194 0.45 -13.80 -10.67
N ALA A 195 0.46 -12.47 -10.87
CA ALA A 195 0.97 -11.52 -9.89
C ALA A 195 0.16 -10.21 -9.89
N VAL A 196 0.13 -9.54 -8.73
CA VAL A 196 -0.53 -8.24 -8.54
C VAL A 196 0.34 -7.35 -7.65
N ALA A 197 0.63 -6.14 -8.10
CA ALA A 197 1.39 -5.16 -7.33
C ALA A 197 0.76 -3.76 -7.40
N TYR A 198 0.67 -3.09 -6.24
CA TYR A 198 0.50 -1.64 -6.20
C TYR A 198 1.83 -0.99 -6.56
N ILE A 199 1.86 -0.31 -7.70
CA ILE A 199 3.00 0.49 -8.15
C ILE A 199 2.78 1.99 -7.94
N TRP A 200 1.68 2.37 -7.28
CA TRP A 200 1.36 3.73 -6.86
C TRP A 200 1.56 4.77 -7.97
N GLN A 201 1.94 5.99 -7.59
CA GLN A 201 2.28 7.10 -8.46
C GLN A 201 3.65 7.64 -8.04
N GLY A 202 4.68 7.30 -8.82
CA GLY A 202 6.08 7.32 -8.39
C GLY A 202 6.91 8.51 -8.83
N GLY A 203 6.28 9.58 -9.31
CA GLY A 203 6.98 10.71 -9.92
C GLY A 203 7.78 10.30 -11.17
N GLN A 204 8.78 11.11 -11.50
CA GLN A 204 9.63 10.97 -12.70
C GLN A 204 10.43 9.67 -12.76
N GLU A 205 10.76 9.08 -11.60
CA GLU A 205 11.55 7.83 -11.51
C GLU A 205 10.65 6.60 -11.31
N GLY A 206 9.32 6.80 -11.33
CA GLY A 206 8.29 5.78 -11.08
C GLY A 206 8.51 4.50 -11.88
N CYS A 207 8.45 4.62 -13.21
CA CYS A 207 8.62 3.49 -14.12
C CYS A 207 9.98 2.78 -13.96
N ARG A 208 11.04 3.51 -13.58
CA ARG A 208 12.38 2.92 -13.37
C ARG A 208 12.46 2.09 -12.09
N GLY A 209 11.80 2.53 -11.03
CA GLY A 209 11.64 1.75 -9.80
C GLY A 209 10.73 0.53 -10.02
N VAL A 210 9.70 0.66 -10.85
CA VAL A 210 8.88 -0.49 -11.29
C VAL A 210 9.72 -1.53 -11.99
N LEU A 211 10.55 -1.14 -12.98
CA LEU A 211 11.44 -2.07 -13.67
C LEU A 211 12.40 -2.78 -12.70
N ASP A 212 12.99 -2.07 -11.74
CA ASP A 212 13.89 -2.69 -10.76
C ASP A 212 13.22 -3.81 -9.98
N VAL A 213 11.94 -3.65 -9.63
CA VAL A 213 11.18 -4.69 -8.94
C VAL A 213 10.84 -5.83 -9.88
N LEU A 214 10.35 -5.52 -11.09
CA LEU A 214 9.94 -6.55 -12.05
C LEU A 214 11.10 -7.46 -12.49
N ASN A 215 12.30 -6.89 -12.67
CA ASN A 215 13.48 -7.65 -13.10
C ASN A 215 14.29 -8.23 -11.93
N GLY A 216 13.88 -7.98 -10.68
CA GLY A 216 14.53 -8.51 -9.48
C GLY A 216 15.82 -7.78 -9.07
N THR A 217 16.16 -6.65 -9.69
CA THR A 217 17.23 -5.75 -9.22
C THR A 217 16.95 -5.28 -7.79
N VAL A 218 15.68 -5.00 -7.49
CA VAL A 218 15.18 -4.74 -6.15
C VAL A 218 14.12 -5.79 -5.81
N ASN A 219 14.25 -6.42 -4.64
CA ASN A 219 13.22 -7.28 -4.10
C ASN A 219 12.11 -6.43 -3.45
N PRO A 220 10.82 -6.62 -3.79
CA PRO A 220 9.74 -5.82 -3.24
C PRO A 220 9.69 -5.97 -1.72
N CYS A 221 9.52 -4.83 -1.05
CA CYS A 221 9.53 -4.73 0.40
C CYS A 221 8.63 -3.61 0.92
N GLY A 222 7.70 -3.12 0.09
CA GLY A 222 6.62 -2.24 0.53
C GLY A 222 5.56 -3.04 1.29
N LYS A 223 4.88 -2.37 2.22
CA LYS A 223 3.78 -2.92 3.02
C LYS A 223 2.57 -1.98 2.91
N LEU A 224 1.37 -2.53 2.91
CA LEU A 224 0.13 -1.75 2.83
C LEU A 224 0.01 -0.78 4.03
N PRO A 225 -0.17 0.53 3.80
CA PRO A 225 -0.46 1.48 4.87
C PRO A 225 -1.95 1.45 5.29
N ASP A 226 -2.81 0.81 4.50
CA ASP A 226 -4.26 0.73 4.72
C ASP A 226 -4.76 -0.71 4.69
N THR A 227 -5.92 -0.95 5.31
CA THR A 227 -6.64 -2.23 5.16
C THR A 227 -7.47 -2.19 3.89
N ILE A 228 -7.36 -3.24 3.06
CA ILE A 228 -8.22 -3.41 1.88
C ILE A 228 -9.37 -4.33 2.26
N ALA A 229 -10.58 -3.77 2.35
CA ALA A 229 -11.81 -4.52 2.60
C ALA A 229 -12.48 -4.98 1.29
N CYS A 230 -13.53 -5.80 1.39
CA CYS A 230 -14.26 -6.29 0.23
C CYS A 230 -15.02 -5.18 -0.51
N THR A 231 -15.72 -4.30 0.22
CA THR A 231 -16.51 -3.20 -0.35
C THR A 231 -16.35 -1.92 0.48
N PRO A 232 -16.52 -0.72 -0.10
CA PRO A 232 -16.54 0.53 0.66
C PRO A 232 -17.53 0.51 1.84
N ALA A 233 -18.64 -0.22 1.71
CA ALA A 233 -19.65 -0.37 2.76
C ALA A 233 -19.15 -1.15 4.01
N ASP A 234 -18.00 -1.82 3.92
CA ASP A 234 -17.41 -2.53 5.06
C ASP A 234 -16.56 -1.63 5.95
N TYR A 235 -16.16 -0.45 5.47
CA TYR A 235 -15.39 0.49 6.26
C TYR A 235 -16.26 1.12 7.34
N PRO A 236 -15.72 1.37 8.54
CA PRO A 236 -16.53 1.79 9.69
C PRO A 236 -17.14 3.19 9.55
N ALA A 237 -16.58 4.01 8.67
CA ALA A 237 -17.08 5.35 8.36
C ALA A 237 -18.09 5.37 7.20
N ALA A 238 -18.46 4.22 6.60
CA ALA A 238 -19.25 4.17 5.37
C ALA A 238 -20.60 4.89 5.48
N ASP A 239 -21.28 4.78 6.63
CA ASP A 239 -22.58 5.42 6.87
C ASP A 239 -22.46 6.90 7.31
N HIS A 240 -21.24 7.40 7.51
CA HIS A 240 -20.98 8.73 8.06
C HIS A 240 -19.96 9.55 7.26
N TYR A 241 -19.79 9.23 5.97
CA TYR A 241 -18.84 9.89 5.08
C TYR A 241 -19.56 10.52 3.87
N GLY A 242 -18.99 11.62 3.35
CA GLY A 242 -19.44 12.27 2.12
C GLY A 242 -20.63 13.23 2.27
N ALA A 243 -20.97 13.65 3.49
CA ALA A 243 -22.01 14.66 3.69
C ALA A 243 -21.49 16.09 3.38
N ASP A 244 -22.32 16.90 2.74
CA ASP A 244 -22.00 18.28 2.33
C ASP A 244 -21.81 19.25 3.52
N ASP A 245 -22.45 18.98 4.66
CA ASP A 245 -22.43 19.86 5.83
C ASP A 245 -21.50 19.36 6.94
N ARG A 246 -21.63 18.09 7.33
CA ARG A 246 -20.87 17.47 8.43
C ARG A 246 -20.87 15.95 8.37
N ASN A 247 -19.75 15.37 8.76
CA ASN A 247 -19.61 13.94 9.02
C ASN A 247 -19.54 13.71 10.55
N ILE A 248 -20.26 12.70 11.04
CA ILE A 248 -20.19 12.26 12.44
C ILE A 248 -19.19 11.11 12.51
N TYR A 249 -18.08 11.29 13.20
CA TYR A 249 -17.02 10.28 13.31
C TYR A 249 -17.42 9.23 14.36
N ALA A 250 -18.54 8.53 14.09
CA ALA A 250 -19.15 7.56 14.99
C ALA A 250 -18.26 6.33 15.19
N GLU A 251 -17.36 6.04 14.26
CA GLU A 251 -16.33 5.01 14.40
C GLU A 251 -15.29 5.33 15.48
N ASP A 252 -15.15 6.60 15.87
CA ASP A 252 -14.23 7.07 16.92
C ASP A 252 -12.80 6.53 16.69
N ILE A 253 -12.15 5.90 17.67
CA ILE A 253 -10.80 5.34 17.50
C ILE A 253 -10.74 4.11 16.60
N TYR A 254 -11.88 3.52 16.21
CA TYR A 254 -11.95 2.31 15.40
C TYR A 254 -11.88 2.66 13.91
N VAL A 255 -10.76 3.26 13.50
CA VAL A 255 -10.47 3.57 12.09
C VAL A 255 -9.59 2.48 11.48
N GLY A 256 -9.97 2.02 10.29
CA GLY A 256 -9.21 1.03 9.51
C GLY A 256 -8.99 -0.27 10.28
N TYR A 257 -7.75 -0.74 10.37
CA TYR A 257 -7.44 -2.02 11.03
C TYR A 257 -7.87 -2.07 12.50
N ARG A 258 -8.00 -0.92 13.19
CA ARG A 258 -8.51 -0.89 14.57
C ARG A 258 -9.96 -1.39 14.63
N TYR A 259 -10.77 -1.10 13.62
CA TYR A 259 -12.11 -1.64 13.49
C TYR A 259 -12.08 -3.09 13.01
N PHE A 260 -11.44 -3.35 11.88
CA PHE A 260 -11.51 -4.66 11.23
C PHE A 260 -10.98 -5.77 12.14
N GLU A 261 -9.82 -5.58 12.77
CA GLU A 261 -9.24 -6.60 13.64
C GLU A 261 -9.97 -6.74 14.99
N THR A 262 -10.86 -5.80 15.34
CA THR A 262 -11.65 -5.83 16.58
C THR A 262 -13.04 -6.42 16.36
N PHE A 263 -13.71 -6.08 15.25
CA PHE A 263 -15.14 -6.33 15.06
C PHE A 263 -15.49 -7.17 13.85
N ALA A 264 -14.72 -7.07 12.76
CA ALA A 264 -15.11 -7.68 11.48
C ALA A 264 -13.91 -8.15 10.64
N PRO A 265 -13.05 -9.05 11.17
CA PRO A 265 -11.85 -9.47 10.47
C PRO A 265 -12.17 -10.27 9.18
N GLU A 266 -13.32 -10.91 9.09
CA GLU A 266 -13.75 -11.65 7.90
C GLU A 266 -13.98 -10.76 6.66
N LYS A 267 -14.10 -9.43 6.82
CA LYS A 267 -14.34 -8.47 5.73
C LYS A 267 -13.09 -7.97 5.02
N VAL A 268 -11.91 -8.39 5.46
CA VAL A 268 -10.62 -7.92 4.94
C VAL A 268 -10.08 -8.86 3.88
N LEU A 269 -9.72 -8.30 2.72
CA LEU A 269 -9.00 -8.99 1.66
C LEU A 269 -7.49 -8.97 1.90
N TYR A 270 -6.95 -7.80 2.22
CA TYR A 270 -5.53 -7.62 2.53
C TYR A 270 -5.37 -6.78 3.80
N PRO A 271 -4.71 -7.31 4.85
CA PRO A 271 -4.63 -6.63 6.13
C PRO A 271 -3.61 -5.48 6.10
N PHE A 272 -3.78 -4.55 7.05
CA PHE A 272 -2.79 -3.50 7.30
C PHE A 272 -1.40 -4.09 7.52
N GLY A 273 -0.40 -3.48 6.89
CA GLY A 273 1.00 -3.91 6.96
C GLY A 273 1.33 -5.10 6.07
N PHE A 274 0.40 -5.63 5.26
CA PHE A 274 0.68 -6.76 4.36
C PHE A 274 1.53 -6.37 3.14
N GLY A 275 2.40 -7.28 2.71
CA GLY A 275 3.18 -7.14 1.47
C GLY A 275 4.18 -8.27 1.33
N LEU A 276 4.22 -8.88 0.13
CA LEU A 276 5.06 -10.02 -0.20
C LEU A 276 6.48 -9.59 -0.61
N SER A 277 7.39 -10.56 -0.56
CA SER A 277 8.77 -10.46 -1.04
C SER A 277 9.06 -11.63 -1.99
N TYR A 278 10.10 -11.52 -2.82
CA TYR A 278 10.64 -12.65 -3.58
C TYR A 278 11.42 -13.65 -2.72
N THR A 279 11.73 -13.27 -1.47
CA THR A 279 12.38 -14.14 -0.50
C THR A 279 11.50 -14.36 0.73
N LYS A 280 11.98 -15.16 1.67
CA LYS A 280 11.30 -15.47 2.93
C LYS A 280 12.15 -15.01 4.10
N PHE A 281 11.50 -14.60 5.17
CA PHE A 281 12.15 -14.17 6.40
C PHE A 281 11.62 -14.95 7.60
N GLU A 282 12.51 -15.21 8.54
CA GLU A 282 12.15 -15.64 9.88
C GLU A 282 12.37 -14.48 10.84
N VAL A 283 11.39 -14.23 11.70
CA VAL A 283 11.44 -13.16 12.71
C VAL A 283 11.33 -13.80 14.09
N ARG A 284 12.27 -13.47 14.97
CA ARG A 284 12.31 -13.99 16.35
C ARG A 284 12.54 -12.86 17.35
N LEU A 285 11.70 -12.79 18.38
CA LEU A 285 11.97 -11.93 19.54
C LEU A 285 13.20 -12.45 20.30
N LEU A 286 14.16 -11.56 20.58
CA LEU A 286 15.33 -11.85 21.40
C LEU A 286 15.10 -11.43 22.86
N SER A 287 14.63 -10.21 23.05
CA SER A 287 14.29 -9.63 24.35
C SER A 287 13.33 -8.47 24.19
N ALA A 288 12.66 -8.11 25.28
CA ALA A 288 11.91 -6.87 25.39
C ALA A 288 12.15 -6.29 26.78
N ASP A 289 12.49 -5.01 26.81
CA ASP A 289 12.82 -4.29 28.04
C ASP A 289 11.80 -3.17 28.27
N GLU A 290 11.25 -3.12 29.48
CA GLU A 290 10.54 -1.94 29.95
C GLU A 290 11.58 -0.85 30.27
N THR A 291 11.35 0.34 29.73
CA THR A 291 12.20 1.51 29.90
C THR A 291 11.37 2.66 30.49
N ALA A 292 12.04 3.73 30.94
CA ALA A 292 11.33 4.91 31.44
C ALA A 292 10.34 5.49 30.41
N ASP A 293 10.66 5.38 29.11
CA ASP A 293 9.91 6.03 28.03
C ASP A 293 8.93 5.09 27.29
N GLY A 294 8.93 3.79 27.60
CA GLY A 294 8.12 2.79 26.88
C GLY A 294 8.71 1.39 26.91
N ILE A 295 8.40 0.61 25.88
CA ILE A 295 8.97 -0.72 25.65
C ILE A 295 10.01 -0.64 24.53
N THR A 296 11.16 -1.29 24.72
CA THR A 296 12.13 -1.53 23.65
C THR A 296 12.25 -3.03 23.39
N ALA A 297 11.83 -3.48 22.21
CA ALA A 297 11.96 -4.87 21.79
C ALA A 297 13.12 -5.05 20.81
N PHE A 298 13.83 -6.17 20.94
CA PHE A 298 14.91 -6.57 20.04
C PHE A 298 14.47 -7.81 19.27
N ALA A 299 14.43 -7.72 17.94
CA ALA A 299 14.00 -8.81 17.08
C ALA A 299 15.13 -9.20 16.11
N ALA A 300 15.49 -10.47 16.05
CA ALA A 300 16.34 -11.00 15.00
C ALA A 300 15.50 -11.29 13.76
N VAL A 301 15.96 -10.82 12.62
CA VAL A 301 15.40 -11.13 11.31
C VAL A 301 16.45 -11.86 10.50
N GLN A 302 16.13 -13.03 9.96
CA GLN A 302 16.99 -13.79 9.07
C GLN A 302 16.32 -13.96 7.71
N ASN A 303 17.06 -13.74 6.63
CA ASN A 303 16.60 -14.11 5.30
C ASN A 303 16.83 -15.62 5.07
N THR A 304 15.74 -16.38 5.00
CA THR A 304 15.76 -17.84 4.85
C THR A 304 15.45 -18.30 3.42
N GLY A 305 15.02 -17.37 2.54
CA GLY A 305 14.77 -17.66 1.13
C GLY A 305 16.01 -17.51 0.25
N SER A 306 15.84 -17.58 -1.06
CA SER A 306 16.94 -17.79 -2.02
C SER A 306 17.56 -16.52 -2.60
N CYS A 307 16.98 -15.34 -2.36
CA CYS A 307 17.47 -14.08 -2.93
C CYS A 307 17.58 -12.97 -1.87
N PRO A 308 18.43 -11.95 -2.08
CA PRO A 308 18.52 -10.82 -1.16
C PRO A 308 17.19 -10.07 -1.06
N GLY A 309 16.90 -9.52 0.12
CA GLY A 309 15.68 -8.74 0.33
C GLY A 309 15.70 -7.95 1.63
N LYS A 310 14.60 -7.22 1.86
CA LYS A 310 14.35 -6.48 3.12
C LYS A 310 13.03 -6.92 3.71
N GLU A 311 12.93 -6.89 5.02
CA GLU A 311 11.67 -7.14 5.74
C GLU A 311 11.34 -5.99 6.69
N VAL A 312 10.05 -5.74 6.88
CA VAL A 312 9.52 -4.82 7.89
C VAL A 312 8.96 -5.64 9.02
N VAL A 313 9.54 -5.48 10.22
CA VAL A 313 9.01 -6.07 11.45
C VAL A 313 8.13 -5.04 12.14
N GLN A 314 6.95 -5.47 12.55
CA GLN A 314 5.88 -4.66 13.13
C GLN A 314 5.55 -5.20 14.52
N LEU A 315 5.49 -4.31 15.51
CA LEU A 315 5.11 -4.62 16.88
C LEU A 315 3.75 -3.99 17.16
N TYR A 316 2.81 -4.81 17.61
CA TYR A 316 1.45 -4.42 17.94
C TYR A 316 1.19 -4.59 19.43
N CYS A 317 0.38 -3.71 20.00
CA CYS A 317 -0.08 -3.79 21.39
C CYS A 317 -1.58 -4.09 21.43
N THR A 318 -1.95 -5.10 22.22
CA THR A 318 -3.31 -5.37 22.68
C THR A 318 -3.38 -4.90 24.12
N ALA A 319 -3.99 -3.73 24.33
CA ALA A 319 -4.19 -3.15 25.65
C ALA A 319 -5.37 -3.84 26.39
N PRO A 320 -5.41 -3.81 27.74
CA PRO A 320 -6.58 -4.23 28.48
C PRO A 320 -7.76 -3.31 28.13
N GLN A 321 -8.93 -3.90 27.89
CA GLN A 321 -10.15 -3.16 27.53
C GLN A 321 -10.43 -2.02 28.51
N GLY A 322 -10.24 -2.28 29.81
CA GLY A 322 -10.42 -1.31 30.87
C GLY A 322 -11.83 -0.72 30.85
N ARG A 323 -11.95 0.55 31.24
CA ARG A 323 -13.20 1.31 31.21
C ARG A 323 -13.38 2.07 29.91
N LEU A 324 -12.31 2.39 29.20
CA LEU A 324 -12.38 3.17 27.96
C LEU A 324 -12.79 2.33 26.74
N GLY A 325 -12.47 1.02 26.73
CA GLY A 325 -12.56 0.18 25.52
C GLY A 325 -11.33 0.40 24.63
N LYS A 326 -10.84 -0.66 23.99
CA LYS A 326 -9.60 -0.62 23.19
C LYS A 326 -9.73 -1.42 21.89
N PRO A 327 -9.07 -0.97 20.80
CA PRO A 327 -8.84 -1.83 19.63
C PRO A 327 -8.08 -3.09 20.03
N SER A 328 -8.34 -4.20 19.34
CA SER A 328 -7.66 -5.48 19.58
C SER A 328 -6.16 -5.40 19.33
N LYS A 329 -5.72 -4.62 18.33
CA LYS A 329 -4.30 -4.37 18.03
C LYS A 329 -4.08 -2.90 17.67
N VAL A 330 -2.97 -2.33 18.14
CA VAL A 330 -2.46 -0.99 17.76
C VAL A 330 -0.97 -1.10 17.42
N LEU A 331 -0.57 -0.66 16.22
CA LEU A 331 0.84 -0.59 15.82
C LEU A 331 1.58 0.38 16.76
N CYS A 332 2.53 -0.12 17.53
CA CYS A 332 3.29 0.68 18.49
C CYS A 332 4.74 0.92 18.08
N ALA A 333 5.32 0.06 17.23
CA ALA A 333 6.64 0.26 16.63
C ALA A 333 6.78 -0.53 15.33
N PHE A 334 7.66 -0.07 14.44
CA PHE A 334 8.13 -0.86 13.30
C PHE A 334 9.56 -0.51 12.95
N ALA A 335 10.26 -1.44 12.30
CA ALA A 335 11.59 -1.22 11.77
C ALA A 335 11.79 -2.06 10.50
N LYS A 336 12.57 -1.54 9.55
CA LYS A 336 12.92 -2.22 8.30
C LYS A 336 14.38 -2.65 8.33
N THR A 337 14.66 -3.87 7.88
CA THR A 337 16.03 -4.32 7.73
C THR A 337 16.75 -3.54 6.64
N ARG A 338 18.08 -3.53 6.69
CA ARG A 338 18.88 -3.34 5.47
C ARG A 338 18.64 -4.53 4.54
N THR A 339 19.21 -4.49 3.33
CA THR A 339 19.20 -5.67 2.46
C THR A 339 19.98 -6.80 3.14
N LEU A 340 19.33 -7.95 3.30
CA LEU A 340 19.91 -9.18 3.84
C LEU A 340 20.14 -10.17 2.71
N ALA A 341 21.36 -10.66 2.55
CA ALA A 341 21.65 -11.80 1.68
C ALA A 341 21.04 -13.10 2.23
N HIS A 342 21.01 -14.18 1.43
CA HIS A 342 20.58 -15.50 1.92
C HIS A 342 21.37 -15.91 3.17
N GLY A 343 20.67 -16.36 4.21
CA GLY A 343 21.24 -16.78 5.49
C GLY A 343 21.70 -15.63 6.39
N GLU A 344 21.73 -14.40 5.90
CA GLU A 344 22.14 -13.24 6.68
C GLU A 344 21.05 -12.80 7.66
N SER A 345 21.49 -12.35 8.84
CA SER A 345 20.59 -11.85 9.89
C SER A 345 20.91 -10.42 10.29
N GLN A 346 19.88 -9.70 10.74
CA GLN A 346 20.01 -8.41 11.41
C GLN A 346 19.13 -8.39 12.66
N THR A 347 19.67 -7.85 13.76
CA THR A 347 18.87 -7.48 14.92
C THR A 347 18.31 -6.08 14.72
N LEU A 348 17.00 -5.96 14.82
CA LEU A 348 16.26 -4.70 14.81
C LEU A 348 15.93 -4.27 16.25
N THR A 349 15.98 -2.96 16.48
CA THR A 349 15.48 -2.33 17.71
C THR A 349 14.14 -1.66 17.41
N LEU A 350 13.09 -2.13 18.07
CA LEU A 350 11.73 -1.63 17.96
C LEU A 350 11.42 -0.82 19.22
N LYS A 351 11.30 0.50 19.07
CA LYS A 351 10.95 1.40 20.18
C LYS A 351 9.46 1.68 20.15
N ALA A 352 8.76 1.25 21.19
CA ALA A 352 7.35 1.54 21.43
C ALA A 352 7.22 2.49 22.64
N PRO A 353 7.32 3.82 22.44
CA PRO A 353 7.04 4.79 23.49
C PRO A 353 5.65 4.60 24.09
N TRP A 354 5.47 4.91 25.38
CA TRP A 354 4.15 4.84 26.05
C TRP A 354 3.04 5.53 25.26
N ARG A 355 3.38 6.68 24.66
CA ARG A 355 2.45 7.51 23.87
C ARG A 355 1.88 6.81 22.64
N ASN A 356 2.54 5.77 22.12
CA ASN A 356 2.09 5.06 20.92
C ASN A 356 0.93 4.08 21.19
N PHE A 357 0.66 3.73 22.45
CA PHE A 357 -0.41 2.79 22.83
C PHE A 357 -1.17 3.19 24.10
N THR A 358 -1.05 4.46 24.51
CA THR A 358 -1.90 5.08 25.54
C THR A 358 -3.28 5.44 24.97
N SER A 359 -4.25 5.75 25.84
CA SER A 359 -5.60 6.17 25.45
C SER A 359 -5.95 7.52 26.08
N TYR A 360 -6.69 8.37 25.37
CA TYR A 360 -7.13 9.66 25.91
C TYR A 360 -8.47 9.49 26.64
N ASP A 361 -8.54 9.84 27.92
CA ASP A 361 -9.79 9.81 28.70
C ASP A 361 -10.53 11.14 28.58
N ASP A 362 -11.38 11.26 27.56
CA ASP A 362 -12.24 12.43 27.35
C ASP A 362 -13.42 12.53 28.35
N SER A 363 -13.81 11.38 28.91
CA SER A 363 -15.00 11.24 29.76
C SER A 363 -14.72 11.41 31.25
N GLY A 364 -13.47 11.18 31.68
CA GLY A 364 -13.06 11.11 33.08
C GLY A 364 -13.36 9.76 33.74
N VAL A 365 -13.76 8.72 32.98
CA VAL A 365 -14.11 7.42 33.56
C VAL A 365 -12.93 6.73 34.23
N THR A 366 -11.69 7.07 33.89
CA THR A 366 -10.50 6.52 34.58
C THR A 366 -10.17 7.27 35.87
N GLY A 367 -10.85 8.39 36.15
CA GLY A 367 -10.51 9.33 37.20
C GLY A 367 -9.56 10.45 36.76
N HIS A 368 -9.12 10.44 35.49
CA HIS A 368 -8.15 11.38 34.93
C HIS A 368 -8.67 12.00 33.64
N LYS A 369 -9.73 12.83 33.76
CA LYS A 369 -10.30 13.52 32.61
C LYS A 369 -9.25 14.37 31.90
N SER A 370 -9.31 14.38 30.57
CA SER A 370 -8.39 15.11 29.69
C SER A 370 -6.94 14.68 29.83
N ALA A 371 -6.68 13.38 30.01
CA ALA A 371 -5.32 12.85 30.11
C ALA A 371 -5.11 11.66 29.18
N PHE A 372 -3.88 11.51 28.70
CA PHE A 372 -3.41 10.24 28.15
C PHE A 372 -3.07 9.29 29.29
N VAL A 373 -3.73 8.14 29.32
CA VAL A 373 -3.64 7.13 30.38
C VAL A 373 -3.37 5.75 29.81
N LEU A 374 -2.62 4.96 30.57
CA LEU A 374 -2.54 3.50 30.43
C LEU A 374 -3.36 2.93 31.59
N GLU A 375 -4.51 2.32 31.29
CA GLU A 375 -5.32 1.67 32.31
C GLU A 375 -4.61 0.42 32.86
N ALA A 376 -4.85 0.12 34.14
CA ALA A 376 -4.22 -1.03 34.78
C ALA A 376 -4.60 -2.34 34.11
N GLY A 377 -3.64 -3.25 33.94
CA GLY A 377 -3.89 -4.59 33.43
C GLY A 377 -2.74 -5.15 32.60
N GLU A 378 -3.03 -6.26 31.92
CA GLU A 378 -2.11 -6.96 31.04
C GLU A 378 -2.13 -6.33 29.63
N TYR A 379 -0.97 -5.88 29.18
CA TYR A 379 -0.69 -5.43 27.82
C TYR A 379 0.05 -6.54 27.09
N ARG A 380 -0.54 -7.06 26.02
CA ARG A 380 0.05 -8.14 25.21
C ARG A 380 0.67 -7.54 23.95
N PHE A 381 1.90 -7.92 23.65
CA PHE A 381 2.63 -7.42 22.50
C PHE A 381 2.79 -8.53 21.47
N SER A 382 2.32 -8.28 20.25
CA SER A 382 2.43 -9.20 19.12
C SER A 382 3.48 -8.72 18.11
N LEU A 383 4.31 -9.63 17.63
CA LEU A 383 5.40 -9.36 16.67
C LEU A 383 5.11 -10.09 15.36
N GLY A 384 5.22 -9.41 14.23
CA GLY A 384 5.04 -10.02 12.91
C GLY A 384 5.38 -9.09 11.77
N THR A 385 4.88 -9.44 10.58
CA THR A 385 5.15 -8.70 9.33
C THR A 385 3.90 -8.03 8.74
N ASP A 386 2.73 -8.28 9.32
CA ASP A 386 1.47 -7.56 9.13
C ASP A 386 0.59 -7.72 10.38
N VAL A 387 -0.53 -6.99 10.49
CA VAL A 387 -1.36 -7.02 11.70
C VAL A 387 -1.97 -8.38 12.01
N ARG A 388 -2.22 -9.23 11.00
CA ARG A 388 -2.83 -10.55 11.17
C ARG A 388 -1.84 -11.65 11.46
N SER A 389 -0.72 -11.66 10.73
CA SER A 389 0.34 -12.66 10.95
C SER A 389 1.14 -12.41 12.23
N ALA A 390 1.00 -11.22 12.86
CA ALA A 390 1.63 -10.95 14.14
C ALA A 390 1.10 -11.84 15.26
N GLU A 391 2.01 -12.61 15.84
CA GLU A 391 1.78 -13.54 16.95
C GLU A 391 2.19 -12.90 18.28
N GLU A 392 1.49 -13.26 19.35
CA GLU A 392 1.85 -12.82 20.70
C GLU A 392 3.30 -13.24 21.04
N ALA A 393 4.11 -12.26 21.44
CA ALA A 393 5.52 -12.43 21.68
C ALA A 393 5.89 -12.27 23.16
N PHE A 394 5.26 -11.34 23.87
CA PHE A 394 5.45 -11.11 25.31
C PHE A 394 4.31 -10.28 25.90
N THR A 395 4.25 -10.23 27.24
CA THR A 395 3.22 -9.48 27.99
C THR A 395 3.86 -8.60 29.07
N VAL A 396 3.26 -7.45 29.35
CA VAL A 396 3.66 -6.56 30.45
C VAL A 396 2.41 -6.21 31.26
N THR A 397 2.48 -6.32 32.59
CA THR A 397 1.39 -5.87 33.46
C THR A 397 1.71 -4.50 34.02
N LEU A 398 0.88 -3.51 33.72
CA LEU A 398 1.07 -2.13 34.13
C LEU A 398 0.03 -1.71 35.18
N PRO A 399 0.40 -0.85 36.14
CA PRO A 399 -0.58 -0.13 36.95
C PRO A 399 -1.29 0.93 36.10
N LEU A 400 -2.32 1.58 36.66
CA LEU A 400 -2.87 2.79 36.06
C LEU A 400 -1.77 3.86 36.05
N MET A 401 -1.45 4.38 34.88
CA MET A 401 -0.45 5.44 34.70
C MET A 401 -1.04 6.60 33.93
N VAL A 402 -0.82 7.81 34.44
CA VAL A 402 -1.05 9.05 33.68
C VAL A 402 0.23 9.35 32.91
N VAL A 403 0.19 9.18 31.58
CA VAL A 403 1.32 9.44 30.70
C VAL A 403 1.48 10.94 30.47
N GLU A 404 0.37 11.65 30.28
CA GLU A 404 0.37 13.09 30.02
C GLU A 404 -0.98 13.69 30.44
N GLN A 405 -0.96 14.63 31.38
CA GLN A 405 -2.15 15.40 31.74
C GLN A 405 -2.29 16.59 30.79
N LEU A 406 -3.47 16.76 30.21
CA LEU A 406 -3.81 17.85 29.32
C LEU A 406 -5.05 18.60 29.83
N GLU A 407 -5.60 19.45 28.99
CA GLU A 407 -6.89 20.11 29.17
C GLU A 407 -7.87 19.70 28.07
N SER A 408 -9.16 19.95 28.29
CA SER A 408 -10.17 19.70 27.26
C SER A 408 -10.02 20.74 26.14
N ALA A 409 -9.77 20.28 24.92
CA ALA A 409 -9.63 21.12 23.75
C ALA A 409 -10.33 20.47 22.55
N ALA A 410 -10.99 21.28 21.72
CA ALA A 410 -11.71 20.83 20.51
C ALA A 410 -12.75 19.70 20.74
N ALA A 411 -13.36 19.64 21.92
CA ALA A 411 -14.45 18.71 22.20
C ALA A 411 -15.66 18.98 21.29
N PRO A 412 -16.42 17.94 20.88
CA PRO A 412 -17.55 18.11 19.99
C PRO A 412 -18.62 19.00 20.62
N ALA A 413 -19.14 19.94 19.83
CA ALA A 413 -20.22 20.84 20.27
C ALA A 413 -21.60 20.15 20.28
N VAL A 414 -21.73 19.02 19.59
CA VAL A 414 -22.98 18.25 19.45
C VAL A 414 -22.75 16.83 19.92
N ALA A 415 -23.70 16.30 20.71
CA ALA A 415 -23.66 14.92 21.17
C ALA A 415 -24.04 13.96 20.04
N PHE A 416 -23.36 12.81 19.99
CA PHE A 416 -23.64 11.71 19.08
C PHE A 416 -23.23 10.39 19.74
N GLU A 417 -23.69 9.27 19.19
CA GLU A 417 -23.28 7.94 19.64
C GLU A 417 -22.00 7.51 18.92
N ARG A 418 -21.07 6.90 19.67
CA ARG A 418 -19.83 6.37 19.13
C ARG A 418 -19.69 4.87 19.39
N LEU A 419 -18.96 4.21 18.51
CA LEU A 419 -18.68 2.80 18.56
C LEU A 419 -17.85 2.45 19.80
N ARG A 420 -18.22 1.36 20.47
CA ARG A 420 -17.54 0.87 21.68
C ARG A 420 -17.57 -0.67 21.69
N PRO A 421 -16.49 -1.35 22.11
CA PRO A 421 -16.43 -2.81 22.23
C PRO A 421 -17.33 -3.39 23.31
#